data_AF-A0AAE4DVC6-F1
#
_entry.id   AF-A0AAE4DVC6-F1
#
_cell.length_a   1.000
_cell.length_b   1.000
_cell.length_c   1.000
_cell.angle_alpha   90.00
_cell.angle_beta   90.00
_cell.angle_gamma   90.00
#
_symmetry.space_group_name_H-M   'P 1'
#
loop_
_entity.id
_entity.type
_entity.pdbx_description
1 polymer ?
#
loop_
_entity_poly.entity_id
_entity_poly.type
_entity_poly.pdbx_seq_one_letter_code
_entity_poly.pdbx_strand_id
1 'polypeptide(L)'
;MDNDVIELIEQLLVSNEKLRQQADAGEWDVFLDESVAYTMGMRTLCDIDLTQLAQHNKPQVSAQLATLLEHDALLTRAIQGRLTAISTELSGMRKSRTMAKAYTSV
;
A
#
# COMPACT_ATOMS: atom_id res chain seq x y z
N MET A 1 -14.32 -17.86 -14.13
CA MET A 1 -13.17 -17.10 -14.64
C MET A 1 -13.44 -15.60 -14.58
N ASP A 2 -14.31 -15.03 -15.44
CA ASP A 2 -14.60 -13.58 -15.40
C ASP A 2 -15.08 -13.07 -14.05
N ASN A 3 -15.99 -13.82 -13.42
CA ASN A 3 -16.54 -13.46 -12.11
C ASN A 3 -15.48 -13.51 -11.00
N ASP A 4 -14.53 -14.45 -11.10
CA ASP A 4 -13.44 -14.61 -10.13
C ASP A 4 -12.43 -13.45 -10.24
N VAL A 5 -12.21 -12.94 -11.46
CA VAL A 5 -11.34 -11.76 -11.70
C VAL A 5 -11.99 -10.50 -11.14
N ILE A 6 -13.29 -10.31 -11.38
CA ILE A 6 -14.04 -9.17 -10.83
C ILE A 6 -14.03 -9.21 -9.30
N GLU A 7 -14.31 -10.38 -8.72
CA GLU A 7 -14.30 -10.58 -7.27
C GLU A 7 -12.90 -10.31 -6.67
N LEU A 8 -11.84 -10.78 -7.32
CA LEU A 8 -10.46 -10.50 -6.89
C LEU A 8 -10.16 -9.00 -6.90
N ILE A 9 -10.55 -8.28 -7.96
CA ILE A 9 -10.32 -6.83 -8.04
C ILE A 9 -11.11 -6.09 -6.96
N GLU A 10 -12.35 -6.49 -6.69
CA GLU A 10 -13.17 -5.92 -5.62
C GLU A 10 -12.56 -6.15 -4.24
N GLN A 11 -12.08 -7.37 -3.96
CA GLN A 11 -11.36 -7.68 -2.73
C GLN A 11 -10.09 -6.83 -2.59
N LEU A 12 -9.34 -6.64 -3.68
CA LEU A 12 -8.15 -5.79 -3.70
C LEU A 12 -8.47 -4.31 -3.45
N LEU A 13 -9.58 -3.80 -4.00
CA LEU A 13 -10.04 -2.43 -3.75
C LEU A 13 -10.39 -2.22 -2.27
N VAL A 14 -11.13 -3.16 -1.67
CA VAL A 14 -11.46 -3.13 -0.23
C VAL A 14 -10.19 -3.22 0.62
N SER A 15 -9.29 -4.13 0.28
CA SER A 15 -8.02 -4.29 0.99
C SER A 15 -7.15 -3.04 0.90
N ASN A 16 -7.07 -2.40 -0.27
CA ASN A 16 -6.30 -1.16 -0.42
C ASN A 16 -6.90 -0.01 0.41
N GLU A 17 -8.22 0.14 0.39
CA GLU A 17 -8.90 1.16 1.21
C GLU A 17 -8.62 0.95 2.70
N LYS A 18 -8.67 -0.31 3.18
CA LYS A 18 -8.34 -0.64 4.56
C LYS A 18 -6.90 -0.30 4.93
N LEU A 19 -5.94 -0.65 4.06
CA LEU A 19 -4.52 -0.30 4.25
C LEU A 19 -4.31 1.21 4.29
N ARG A 20 -5.02 1.96 3.45
CA ARG A 20 -4.97 3.44 3.49
C ARG A 20 -5.50 3.98 4.81
N GLN A 21 -6.63 3.48 5.31
CA GLN A 21 -7.19 3.89 6.59
C GLN A 21 -6.23 3.60 7.75
N GLN A 22 -5.56 2.45 7.75
CA GLN A 22 -4.53 2.11 8.74
C GLN A 22 -3.31 3.03 8.63
N ALA A 23 -2.85 3.34 7.41
CA ALA A 23 -1.75 4.27 7.19
C ALA A 23 -2.09 5.68 7.69
N ASP A 24 -3.31 6.16 7.45
CA ASP A 24 -3.81 7.45 7.94
C ASP A 24 -3.97 7.48 9.46
N ALA A 25 -4.39 6.35 10.06
CA ALA A 25 -4.48 6.18 11.51
C ALA A 25 -3.11 5.95 12.19
N GLY A 26 -2.04 5.74 11.42
CA GLY A 26 -0.71 5.44 11.92
C GLY A 26 -0.54 4.02 12.48
N GLU A 27 -1.46 3.11 12.18
CA GLU A 27 -1.48 1.71 12.62
C GLU A 27 -0.51 0.84 11.78
N TRP A 28 0.76 1.23 11.77
CA TRP A 28 1.77 0.64 10.87
C TRP A 28 2.09 -0.84 11.14
N ASP A 29 1.90 -1.32 12.37
CA ASP A 29 2.11 -2.73 12.69
C ASP A 29 1.02 -3.60 12.04
N VAL A 30 -0.25 -3.22 12.21
CA VAL A 30 -1.39 -3.90 11.58
C VAL A 30 -1.34 -3.78 10.06
N PHE A 31 -0.96 -2.59 9.56
CA PHE A 31 -0.73 -2.36 8.14
C PHE A 31 0.24 -3.36 7.53
N LEU A 32 1.36 -3.64 8.20
CA LEU A 32 2.39 -4.55 7.68
C LEU A 32 1.85 -5.98 7.56
N ASP A 33 1.14 -6.46 8.57
CA ASP A 33 0.55 -7.80 8.57
C ASP A 33 -0.45 -7.98 7.42
N GLU A 34 -1.32 -6.97 7.21
CA GLU A 34 -2.36 -7.03 6.18
C GLU A 34 -1.84 -6.73 4.78
N SER A 35 -0.73 -6.00 4.65
CA SER A 35 -0.10 -5.68 3.35
C SER A 35 0.38 -6.92 2.60
N VAL A 36 0.67 -8.01 3.33
CA VAL A 36 1.07 -9.30 2.75
C VAL A 36 -0.06 -9.87 1.89
N ALA A 37 -1.28 -9.89 2.42
CA ALA A 37 -2.44 -10.41 1.71
C ALA A 37 -2.75 -9.57 0.47
N TYR A 38 -2.71 -8.24 0.59
CA TYR A 38 -2.88 -7.34 -0.55
C TYR A 38 -1.83 -7.58 -1.65
N THR A 39 -0.56 -7.67 -1.27
CA THR A 39 0.54 -7.91 -2.21
C THR A 39 0.41 -9.26 -2.91
N MET A 40 -0.03 -10.29 -2.18
CA MET A 40 -0.31 -11.61 -2.78
C MET A 40 -1.44 -11.53 -3.80
N GLY A 41 -2.55 -10.85 -3.47
CA GLY A 41 -3.65 -10.68 -4.42
C GLY A 41 -3.26 -9.88 -5.67
N MET A 42 -2.45 -8.83 -5.52
CA MET A 42 -1.90 -8.06 -6.66
C MET A 42 -1.03 -8.94 -7.57
N ARG A 43 -0.21 -9.83 -7.00
CA ARG A 43 0.57 -10.80 -7.80
C ARG A 43 -0.32 -11.78 -8.55
N THR A 44 -1.32 -12.35 -7.86
CA THR A 44 -2.30 -13.24 -8.49
C THR A 44 -2.99 -12.55 -9.65
N LEU A 45 -3.36 -11.27 -9.51
CA LEU A 45 -3.98 -10.50 -10.58
C LEU A 45 -3.05 -10.33 -11.80
N CYS A 46 -1.75 -10.14 -11.58
CA CYS A 46 -0.75 -10.10 -12.65
C CYS A 46 -0.57 -11.45 -13.36
N ASP A 47 -0.80 -12.57 -12.67
CA ASP A 47 -0.67 -13.92 -13.24
C ASP A 47 -1.92 -14.34 -14.07
N ILE A 48 -3.02 -13.58 -14.00
CA ILE A 48 -4.24 -13.86 -14.74
C ILE A 48 -4.11 -13.42 -16.20
N ASP A 49 -4.43 -14.32 -17.13
CA ASP A 49 -4.57 -14.00 -18.54
C ASP A 49 -5.90 -13.28 -18.82
N LEU A 50 -5.85 -11.94 -18.85
CA LEU A 50 -7.00 -11.08 -19.12
C LEU A 50 -7.51 -11.15 -20.58
N THR A 51 -6.77 -11.79 -21.50
CA THR A 51 -7.20 -11.88 -22.90
C THR A 51 -8.45 -12.77 -23.06
N GLN A 52 -8.63 -13.72 -22.14
CA GLN A 52 -9.71 -14.71 -22.11
C GLN A 52 -11.02 -14.18 -21.51
N LEU A 53 -11.03 -12.95 -20.99
CA LEU A 53 -12.25 -12.32 -20.46
C LEU A 53 -13.32 -12.19 -21.56
N ALA A 54 -14.58 -12.43 -21.21
CA ALA A 54 -15.68 -12.21 -22.13
C ALA A 54 -15.76 -10.73 -22.51
N GLN A 55 -16.04 -10.47 -23.79
CA GLN A 55 -15.99 -9.12 -24.36
C GLN A 55 -16.91 -8.11 -23.65
N HIS A 56 -18.02 -8.57 -23.07
CA HIS A 56 -18.95 -7.72 -22.32
C HIS A 56 -18.42 -7.30 -20.94
N ASN A 57 -17.50 -8.07 -20.33
CA ASN A 57 -16.92 -7.78 -19.02
C ASN A 57 -15.62 -6.95 -19.12
N LYS A 58 -14.96 -6.93 -20.28
CA LYS A 58 -13.71 -6.17 -20.49
C LYS A 58 -13.81 -4.69 -20.11
N PRO A 59 -14.88 -3.94 -20.45
CA PRO A 59 -14.98 -2.54 -20.05
C PRO A 59 -15.07 -2.35 -18.53
N GLN A 60 -15.82 -3.20 -17.84
CA GLN A 60 -15.97 -3.16 -16.38
C GLN A 60 -14.64 -3.49 -15.70
N VAL A 61 -14.00 -4.59 -16.08
CA VAL A 61 -12.71 -5.00 -15.52
C VAL A 61 -11.65 -3.91 -15.75
N SER A 62 -11.62 -3.31 -16.94
CA SER A 62 -10.72 -2.19 -17.24
C SER A 62 -10.93 -1.00 -16.31
N ALA A 63 -12.20 -0.60 -16.08
CA ALA A 63 -12.52 0.49 -15.18
C ALA A 63 -12.11 0.19 -13.73
N GLN A 64 -12.39 -1.03 -13.24
CA GLN A 64 -12.01 -1.44 -11.90
C GLN A 64 -10.48 -1.52 -11.72
N LEU A 65 -9.74 -1.98 -12.74
CA LEU A 65 -8.28 -1.97 -12.75
C LEU A 65 -7.71 -0.55 -12.71
N ALA A 66 -8.31 0.39 -13.45
CA ALA A 66 -7.90 1.80 -13.40
C ALA A 66 -8.08 2.37 -11.99
N THR A 67 -9.23 2.13 -11.34
CA THR A 67 -9.47 2.52 -9.95
C THR A 67 -8.46 1.88 -8.99
N LEU A 68 -8.14 0.60 -9.17
CA LEU A 68 -7.17 -0.10 -8.35
C LEU A 68 -5.77 0.52 -8.44
N LEU A 69 -5.34 0.94 -9.64
CA LEU A 69 -4.07 1.63 -9.84
C LEU A 69 -4.04 3.03 -9.22
N GLU A 70 -5.14 3.78 -9.29
CA GLU A 70 -5.26 5.07 -8.59
C GLU A 70 -5.14 4.89 -7.08
N HIS A 71 -5.81 3.87 -6.54
CA HIS A 71 -5.75 3.50 -5.12
C HIS A 71 -4.34 3.07 -4.69
N ASP A 72 -3.65 2.27 -5.51
CA ASP A 72 -2.26 1.86 -5.25
C ASP A 72 -1.28 3.04 -5.27
N ALA A 73 -1.48 4.02 -6.15
CA ALA A 73 -0.67 5.24 -6.17
C ALA A 73 -0.84 6.06 -4.88
N LEU A 74 -2.06 6.15 -4.34
CA LEU A 74 -2.32 6.81 -3.06
C LEU A 74 -1.65 6.07 -1.90
N LEU A 75 -1.78 4.75 -1.86
CA LEU A 75 -1.15 3.91 -0.85
C LEU A 75 0.39 4.04 -0.88
N THR A 76 0.99 3.99 -2.07
CA THR A 76 2.43 4.19 -2.27
C THR A 76 2.89 5.54 -1.74
N ARG A 77 2.12 6.60 -1.98
CA ARG A 77 2.42 7.94 -1.48
C ARG A 77 2.38 8.00 0.06
N ALA A 78 1.40 7.34 0.69
CA ALA A 78 1.32 7.26 2.15
C ALA A 78 2.56 6.55 2.76
N ILE A 79 2.98 5.43 2.16
CA ILE A 79 4.19 4.70 2.58
C ILE A 79 5.45 5.58 2.45
N GLN A 80 5.61 6.28 1.32
CA GLN A 80 6.74 7.20 1.10
C GLN A 80 6.75 8.36 2.11
N GLY A 81 5.56 8.90 2.43
CA GLY A 81 5.40 9.90 3.48
C GLY A 81 5.90 9.38 4.83
N ARG A 82 5.52 8.16 5.21
CA ARG A 82 5.98 7.55 6.46
C ARG A 82 7.49 7.30 6.49
N LEU A 83 8.07 6.80 5.40
CA LEU A 83 9.53 6.61 5.30
C LEU A 83 10.30 7.93 5.49
N THR A 84 9.76 9.03 4.96
CA THR A 84 10.33 10.37 5.13
C THR A 84 10.25 10.85 6.58
N ALA A 85 9.11 10.61 7.25
CA ALA A 85 8.94 10.93 8.67
C ALA A 85 9.92 10.15 9.55
N ILE A 86 10.02 8.83 9.38
CA ILE A 86 10.98 7.97 10.11
C ILE A 86 12.42 8.44 9.89
N SER A 87 12.78 8.78 8.65
CA SER A 87 14.12 9.28 8.33
C SER A 87 14.44 10.61 9.04
N THR A 88 13.44 11.47 9.18
CA THR A 88 13.55 12.75 9.88
C THR A 88 13.68 12.53 11.39
N GLU A 89 12.84 11.66 11.97
CA GLU A 89 12.89 11.26 13.38
C GLU A 89 14.27 10.69 13.76
N LEU A 90 14.79 9.74 12.97
CA LEU A 90 16.12 9.16 13.16
C LEU A 90 17.24 10.20 13.10
N SER A 91 17.14 11.14 12.15
CA SER A 91 18.10 12.24 12.03
C SER A 91 18.07 13.17 13.24
N GLY A 92 16.87 13.46 13.76
CA GLY A 92 16.67 14.21 14.99
C GLY A 92 17.27 13.52 16.22
N MET A 93 17.02 12.21 16.37
CA MET A 93 17.59 11.40 17.45
C MET A 93 19.12 11.39 17.42
N ARG A 94 19.73 11.28 16.22
CA ARG A 94 21.20 11.35 16.07
C ARG A 94 21.74 12.71 16.52
N LYS A 95 21.11 13.82 16.11
CA LYS A 95 21.50 15.17 16.54
C LYS A 95 21.37 15.34 18.06
N SER A 96 20.25 14.91 18.63
CA SER A 96 20.02 14.94 20.09
C SER A 96 21.10 14.15 20.83
N ARG A 97 21.45 12.95 20.35
CA ARG A 97 22.52 12.12 20.95
C ARG A 97 23.90 12.78 20.87
N THR A 98 24.21 13.47 19.77
CA THR A 98 25.46 14.23 19.63
C THR A 98 25.50 15.41 20.61
N MET A 99 24.39 16.14 20.75
CA MET A 99 24.28 17.25 21.71
C MET A 99 24.41 16.76 23.15
N ALA A 100 23.69 15.69 23.52
CA ALA A 100 23.77 15.12 24.87
C ALA A 100 25.21 14.68 25.22
N LYS A 101 25.96 14.12 24.27
CA LYS A 101 27.40 13.80 24.45
C LYS A 101 28.26 15.05 24.65
N ALA A 102 28.00 16.14 23.93
CA ALA A 102 28.75 17.39 24.08
C ALA A 102 28.49 18.07 25.45
N TYR A 103 27.27 17.96 25.99
CA TYR A 103 26.94 18.50 27.31
C TYR A 103 27.40 17.63 28.49
N THR A 104 27.65 16.35 28.27
CA THR A 104 28.15 15.41 29.29
C THR A 104 29.67 15.24 29.27
N SER A 105 30.36 15.83 28.29
CA SER A 105 31.82 15.84 28.22
C SER A 105 32.46 17.11 28.81
N VAL A 106 31.75 17.84 29.67
CA VAL A 106 32.25 18.99 30.44
C VAL A 106 32.43 18.58 31.89
#